data_AF-A0A1D1V9G8-F1
#
_entry.id   AF-A0A1D1V9G8-F1
#
_cell.length_a   1.000
_cell.length_b   1.000
_cell.length_c   1.000
_cell.angle_alpha   90.00
_cell.angle_beta   90.00
_cell.angle_gamma   90.00
#
_symmetry.space_group_name_H-M   'P 1'
#
loop_
_entity.id
_entity.type
_entity.pdbx_description
1 polymer ?
#
loop_
_entity_poly.entity_id
_entity_poly.type
_entity_poly.pdbx_seq_one_letter_code
_entity_poly.pdbx_strand_id
1 'polypeptide(L)'
;MKMRNIAMLIALNTLGIIDIISAASRSTDYNPCDAKELRVTAERPVALSGRWLSYRCEVRSGPQFLLRDYEFVYNTSFILHQYYYSDDCLTPLYSLSIRGVLNEMKKSWMVPGAIDVDYTLSKVTVMPYTREQADILQAAVLKVCPLARFSALPWAPYDEQEIFSFELYPTVATTVAETAGVSRIDLEFDCLEALNFTFDELNLIRIQKRRWNVAGNTTTANVRELYTGETPRKPLLDGSLDVQRPVSYFADYLLKIDLESVDCPLCRLIEKSSPSTPPVTNTQNTQPFLLSDLAGEWKSVAECESRPSGSFIKRILSLQPNRSQWLGEYQHFSEPDCLQRSFTIIGSGTFSLEDSFPLIPSAQKIDFLVMNASVTPHVEYVRQQLVSSSTNSSDCGVGPWNLDQPKDITITGGCRLLGLVIPNLDLNMVRLEKDAFGNSILHLGQDYQEATSGQQGIDSSTIPRPTSFQPGLIQCKKPEQPHSRVAPHATAHHEKTRGTTTRLSPHDKGSHGKRKNNASFTHKSVTKITFFLLNSCLTLLFAVNE
;
A
#
# COMPACT_ATOMS: atom_id res chain seq x y z
N MET A 1 40.94 -76.82 -15.82
CA MET A 1 41.85 -75.67 -16.06
C MET A 1 40.97 -74.43 -16.13
N LYS A 2 41.03 -73.38 -15.30
CA LYS A 2 41.96 -72.90 -14.26
C LYS A 2 41.16 -72.36 -13.05
N MET A 3 41.79 -72.43 -11.87
CA MET A 3 41.34 -71.92 -10.57
C MET A 3 41.47 -70.39 -10.41
N ARG A 4 40.79 -69.89 -9.35
CA ARG A 4 40.95 -68.66 -8.53
C ARG A 4 39.91 -67.55 -8.84
N ASN A 5 39.16 -66.97 -7.89
CA ASN A 5 39.06 -67.11 -6.43
C ASN A 5 37.83 -66.32 -5.92
N ILE A 6 37.11 -66.89 -4.91
CA ILE A 6 36.55 -66.22 -3.71
C ILE A 6 35.39 -65.23 -3.93
N ALA A 7 34.11 -65.61 -3.75
CA ALA A 7 33.37 -65.78 -2.49
C ALA A 7 33.03 -64.47 -1.74
N MET A 8 31.77 -64.02 -1.81
CA MET A 8 30.95 -63.70 -0.63
C MET A 8 29.49 -63.39 -1.00
N LEU A 9 28.62 -64.29 -0.54
CA LEU A 9 27.24 -64.15 -0.07
C LEU A 9 26.19 -63.36 -0.89
N ILE A 10 25.34 -64.16 -1.52
CA ILE A 10 23.93 -63.92 -1.79
C ILE A 10 23.13 -64.11 -0.48
N ALA A 11 22.03 -63.36 -0.37
CA ALA A 11 20.87 -63.55 0.52
C ALA A 11 20.95 -63.01 1.95
N LEU A 12 20.40 -61.81 2.16
CA LEU A 12 19.43 -61.57 3.24
C LEU A 12 18.50 -60.39 2.87
N ASN A 13 17.25 -60.75 2.58
CA ASN A 13 16.04 -60.17 3.17
C ASN A 13 15.66 -58.71 2.79
N THR A 14 14.66 -58.54 1.92
CA THR A 14 13.22 -58.30 2.23
C THR A 14 12.93 -56.84 2.61
N LEU A 15 11.85 -56.31 2.01
CA LEU A 15 11.25 -54.97 2.14
C LEU A 15 11.74 -53.97 1.10
N GLY A 16 11.05 -53.97 -0.04
CA GLY A 16 11.29 -52.98 -1.09
C GLY A 16 10.20 -53.00 -2.13
N ILE A 17 8.93 -52.98 -1.70
CA ILE A 17 7.71 -52.57 -2.44
C ILE A 17 6.63 -52.41 -1.36
N ILE A 18 5.86 -51.31 -1.41
CA ILE A 18 4.93 -50.74 -0.41
C ILE A 18 5.59 -49.65 0.45
N ASP A 19 5.67 -48.44 -0.12
CA ASP A 19 5.34 -47.15 0.52
C ASP A 19 5.77 -46.00 -0.41
N ILE A 20 5.01 -45.78 -1.49
CA ILE A 20 5.08 -44.53 -2.29
C ILE A 20 3.66 -44.08 -2.63
N ILE A 21 2.80 -43.91 -1.62
CA ILE A 21 1.62 -43.03 -1.69
C ILE A 21 1.42 -42.46 -0.28
N SER A 22 1.18 -41.15 -0.20
CA SER A 22 0.92 -40.35 1.03
C SER A 22 2.14 -39.67 1.69
N ALA A 23 2.84 -38.84 0.92
CA ALA A 23 3.26 -37.53 1.44
C ALA A 23 2.25 -36.49 0.95
N ALA A 24 1.02 -36.56 1.46
CA ALA A 24 0.11 -35.44 1.38
C ALA A 24 0.80 -34.27 2.09
N SER A 25 1.28 -33.29 1.34
CA SER A 25 1.68 -32.01 1.89
C SER A 25 0.48 -31.45 2.65
N ARG A 26 0.48 -31.57 3.98
CA ARG A 26 -0.40 -30.78 4.84
C ARG A 26 0.02 -29.33 4.64
N SER A 27 -0.57 -28.71 3.61
CA SER A 27 -0.58 -27.27 3.38
C SER A 27 -1.27 -26.68 4.57
N THR A 28 -0.48 -26.21 5.52
CA THR A 28 -1.00 -25.60 6.72
C THR A 28 -1.59 -24.24 6.37
N ASP A 29 -2.81 -24.02 6.86
CA ASP A 29 -3.57 -22.78 6.85
C ASP A 29 -2.66 -21.55 6.93
N TYR A 30 -2.69 -20.70 5.89
CA TYR A 30 -2.05 -19.40 5.96
C TYR A 30 -2.94 -18.47 6.76
N ASN A 31 -2.44 -18.15 7.94
CA ASN A 31 -2.93 -17.08 8.76
C ASN A 31 -1.68 -16.25 9.06
N PRO A 32 -1.63 -14.95 8.69
CA PRO A 32 -0.52 -14.07 9.07
C PRO A 32 -0.33 -14.02 10.60
N CYS A 33 -1.34 -14.46 11.35
CA CYS A 33 -1.30 -14.63 12.80
C CYS A 33 -0.71 -15.98 13.28
N ASP A 34 -0.64 -17.00 12.42
CA ASP A 34 -0.08 -18.33 12.74
C ASP A 34 1.34 -18.56 12.19
N ALA A 35 1.98 -17.50 11.66
CA ALA A 35 3.38 -17.47 11.25
C ALA A 35 3.83 -18.63 10.31
N LYS A 36 2.89 -19.16 9.51
CA LYS A 36 3.18 -20.18 8.50
C LYS A 36 3.41 -19.52 7.16
N GLU A 37 4.58 -19.80 6.61
CA GLU A 37 5.12 -19.32 5.34
C GLU A 37 4.24 -19.79 4.15
N LEU A 38 3.53 -18.88 3.48
CA LEU A 38 3.24 -19.03 2.06
C LEU A 38 4.52 -18.71 1.29
N ARG A 39 4.57 -19.28 0.08
CA ARG A 39 5.57 -18.90 -0.91
C ARG A 39 4.90 -17.94 -1.86
N VAL A 40 5.23 -16.66 -1.77
CA VAL A 40 4.91 -15.70 -2.83
C VAL A 40 5.77 -16.04 -4.04
N THR A 41 5.17 -16.56 -5.10
CA THR A 41 5.88 -16.75 -6.37
C THR A 41 5.44 -15.68 -7.35
N ALA A 42 6.37 -14.84 -7.82
CA ALA A 42 6.13 -13.98 -8.96
C ALA A 42 5.84 -14.86 -10.20
N GLU A 43 4.63 -14.76 -10.76
CA GLU A 43 4.24 -15.51 -11.96
C GLU A 43 4.74 -14.81 -13.25
N ARG A 44 5.02 -15.59 -14.30
CA ARG A 44 5.48 -15.11 -15.62
C ARG A 44 4.37 -14.33 -16.35
N PRO A 45 4.70 -13.51 -17.37
CA PRO A 45 3.73 -12.71 -18.13
C PRO A 45 2.48 -13.45 -18.65
N VAL A 46 2.61 -14.73 -19.00
CA VAL A 46 1.49 -15.59 -19.46
C VAL A 46 0.36 -15.68 -18.41
N ALA A 47 0.65 -15.41 -17.13
CA ALA A 47 -0.34 -15.39 -16.07
C ALA A 47 -1.20 -14.12 -16.04
N LEU A 48 -0.80 -13.05 -16.74
CA LEU A 48 -1.50 -11.76 -16.75
C LEU A 48 -2.84 -11.84 -17.51
N SER A 49 -2.97 -12.71 -18.51
CA SER A 49 -4.19 -12.79 -19.31
C SER A 49 -5.43 -13.09 -18.46
N GLY A 50 -6.54 -12.43 -18.77
CA GLY A 50 -7.80 -12.49 -18.04
C GLY A 50 -8.25 -11.10 -17.54
N ARG A 51 -9.37 -11.11 -16.81
CA ARG A 51 -10.01 -9.92 -16.23
C ARG A 51 -9.61 -9.74 -14.76
N TRP A 52 -9.28 -8.52 -14.36
CA TRP A 52 -8.78 -8.14 -13.04
C TRP A 52 -9.56 -6.94 -12.52
N LEU A 53 -10.19 -7.08 -11.36
CA LEU A 53 -11.15 -6.10 -10.84
C LEU A 53 -10.70 -5.54 -9.48
N SER A 54 -11.03 -4.29 -9.21
CA SER A 54 -10.92 -3.74 -7.85
C SER A 54 -11.82 -4.53 -6.89
N TYR A 55 -11.35 -4.76 -5.67
CA TYR A 55 -12.11 -5.46 -4.62
C TYR A 55 -12.65 -4.52 -3.53
N ARG A 56 -12.19 -3.26 -3.52
CA ARG A 56 -12.69 -2.14 -2.71
C ARG A 56 -12.57 -0.83 -3.50
N CYS A 57 -13.13 0.25 -2.95
CA CYS A 57 -12.91 1.60 -3.48
C CYS A 57 -11.46 2.02 -3.22
N GLU A 58 -10.72 2.32 -4.29
CA GLU A 58 -9.33 2.75 -4.20
C GLU A 58 -9.28 4.24 -3.89
N VAL A 59 -8.40 4.65 -2.96
CA VAL A 59 -8.20 6.06 -2.62
C VAL A 59 -6.75 6.45 -2.89
N ARG A 60 -6.54 7.21 -3.97
CA ARG A 60 -5.21 7.71 -4.38
C ARG A 60 -4.93 9.09 -3.80
N SER A 61 -3.66 9.46 -3.78
CA SER A 61 -3.19 10.76 -3.28
C SER A 61 -3.93 11.92 -3.95
N GLY A 62 -4.32 12.92 -3.16
CA GLY A 62 -5.15 14.03 -3.66
C GLY A 62 -6.64 13.66 -3.72
N PRO A 63 -7.18 13.16 -2.59
CA PRO A 63 -8.18 12.08 -2.50
C PRO A 63 -8.94 11.80 -3.80
N GLN A 64 -8.38 10.93 -4.63
CA GLN A 64 -9.04 10.48 -5.86
C GLN A 64 -9.62 9.08 -5.63
N PHE A 65 -10.92 8.94 -5.90
CA PHE A 65 -11.64 7.69 -5.70
C PHE A 65 -11.85 6.98 -7.03
N LEU A 66 -11.43 5.72 -7.12
CA LEU A 66 -11.60 4.96 -8.36
C LEU A 66 -11.92 3.48 -8.15
N LEU A 67 -12.54 2.92 -9.19
CA LEU A 67 -12.66 1.48 -9.41
C LEU A 67 -12.08 1.12 -10.78
N ARG A 68 -11.46 -0.04 -10.87
CA ARG A 68 -10.77 -0.52 -12.07
C ARG A 68 -11.32 -1.86 -12.54
N ASP A 69 -11.41 -2.01 -13.85
CA ASP A 69 -11.77 -3.23 -14.56
C ASP A 69 -10.82 -3.44 -15.74
N TYR A 70 -9.82 -4.30 -15.54
CA TYR A 70 -8.71 -4.47 -16.48
C TYR A 70 -8.78 -5.84 -17.13
N GLU A 71 -8.87 -5.86 -18.46
CA GLU A 71 -8.84 -7.08 -19.24
C GLU A 71 -7.57 -7.13 -20.09
N PHE A 72 -6.75 -8.17 -19.85
CA PHE A 72 -5.57 -8.46 -20.66
C PHE A 72 -5.84 -9.69 -21.53
N VAL A 73 -5.75 -9.51 -22.84
CA VAL A 73 -5.93 -10.58 -23.82
C VAL A 73 -4.61 -11.32 -24.03
N TYR A 74 -4.66 -12.58 -24.47
CA TYR A 74 -3.47 -13.42 -24.66
C TYR A 74 -2.42 -12.86 -25.62
N ASN A 75 -2.80 -11.95 -26.52
CA ASN A 75 -1.93 -11.30 -27.49
C ASN A 75 -1.32 -9.97 -26.96
N THR A 76 -1.24 -9.82 -25.63
CA THR A 76 -0.79 -8.60 -24.91
C THR A 76 -1.63 -7.34 -25.14
N SER A 77 -2.69 -7.40 -25.94
CA SER A 77 -3.67 -6.32 -26.02
C SER A 77 -4.44 -6.20 -24.71
N PHE A 78 -4.85 -4.98 -24.38
CA PHE A 78 -5.64 -4.73 -23.18
C PHE A 78 -6.80 -3.79 -23.46
N ILE A 79 -7.84 -3.95 -22.63
CA ILE A 79 -8.95 -3.03 -22.49
C ILE A 79 -9.07 -2.74 -21.00
N LEU A 80 -8.94 -1.48 -20.62
CA LEU A 80 -9.03 -1.05 -19.23
C LEU A 80 -10.20 -0.09 -19.11
N HIS A 81 -11.01 -0.28 -18.07
CA HIS A 81 -11.96 0.73 -17.63
C HIS A 81 -11.53 1.26 -16.26
N GLN A 82 -11.54 2.58 -16.13
CA GLN A 82 -11.36 3.27 -14.86
C GLN A 82 -12.60 4.12 -14.60
N TYR A 83 -13.22 3.97 -13.43
CA TYR A 83 -14.39 4.72 -13.02
C TYR A 83 -13.98 5.68 -11.91
N TYR A 84 -14.20 6.98 -12.10
CA TYR A 84 -13.84 8.02 -11.14
C TYR A 84 -15.06 8.52 -10.38
N TYR A 85 -14.86 8.81 -9.09
CA TYR A 85 -15.92 9.22 -8.17
C TYR A 85 -15.53 10.47 -7.39
N SER A 86 -16.51 11.25 -6.94
CA SER A 86 -16.29 12.42 -6.06
C SER A 86 -16.16 12.07 -4.59
N ASP A 87 -16.57 10.87 -4.21
CA ASP A 87 -16.57 10.32 -2.86
C ASP A 87 -16.16 8.84 -2.91
N ASP A 88 -16.27 8.12 -1.78
CA ASP A 88 -15.89 6.72 -1.58
C ASP A 88 -16.72 5.73 -2.43
N CYS A 89 -16.65 5.90 -3.75
CA CYS A 89 -17.29 5.16 -4.82
C CYS A 89 -18.83 5.10 -4.77
N LEU A 90 -19.48 6.21 -4.40
CA LEU A 90 -20.94 6.38 -4.50
C LEU A 90 -21.34 7.25 -5.69
N THR A 91 -20.68 8.38 -5.88
CA THR A 91 -21.11 9.42 -6.81
C THR A 91 -20.17 9.44 -8.02
N PRO A 92 -20.54 8.78 -9.14
CA PRO A 92 -19.66 8.66 -10.29
C PRO A 92 -19.56 10.00 -11.04
N LEU A 93 -18.34 10.36 -11.44
CA LEU A 93 -18.03 11.58 -12.18
C LEU A 93 -17.91 11.30 -13.68
N TYR A 94 -17.01 10.38 -14.05
CA TYR A 94 -16.76 9.95 -15.41
C TYR A 94 -16.11 8.56 -15.44
N SER A 95 -16.14 7.91 -16.60
CA SER A 95 -15.29 6.74 -16.88
C SER A 95 -14.28 7.02 -17.98
N LEU A 96 -13.20 6.24 -17.96
CA LEU A 96 -12.26 6.11 -19.05
C LEU A 96 -12.34 4.71 -19.63
N SER A 97 -12.29 4.61 -20.97
CA SER A 97 -12.01 3.36 -21.66
C SER A 97 -10.67 3.47 -22.39
N ILE A 98 -9.74 2.60 -22.03
CA ILE A 98 -8.36 2.62 -22.50
C ILE A 98 -8.09 1.35 -23.28
N ARG A 99 -7.55 1.48 -24.49
CA ARG A 99 -7.13 0.34 -25.31
C ARG A 99 -5.68 0.48 -25.70
N GLY A 100 -4.94 -0.62 -25.68
CA GLY A 100 -3.55 -0.62 -26.07
C GLY A 100 -2.96 -2.02 -26.09
N VAL A 101 -1.63 -2.06 -26.14
CA VAL A 101 -0.83 -3.29 -26.11
C VAL A 101 0.31 -3.17 -25.11
N LEU A 102 0.60 -4.25 -24.42
CA LEU A 102 1.85 -4.39 -23.67
C LEU A 102 2.93 -4.86 -24.66
N ASN A 103 4.06 -4.17 -24.64
CA ASN A 103 5.18 -4.38 -25.55
C ASN A 103 6.20 -5.34 -24.91
N GLU A 104 7.20 -4.78 -24.26
CA GLU A 104 8.26 -5.53 -23.61
C GLU A 104 7.91 -5.78 -22.15
N MET A 105 8.10 -7.02 -21.68
CA MET A 105 7.94 -7.40 -20.28
C MET A 105 9.23 -8.03 -19.79
N LYS A 106 9.91 -7.35 -18.87
CA LYS A 106 11.22 -7.77 -18.35
C LYS A 106 11.18 -7.78 -16.84
N LYS A 107 12.00 -8.61 -16.20
CA LYS A 107 12.15 -8.53 -14.74
C LYS A 107 12.68 -7.16 -14.36
N SER A 108 12.06 -6.52 -13.37
CA SER A 108 12.55 -5.25 -12.89
C SER A 108 13.88 -5.44 -12.17
N TRP A 109 14.83 -4.54 -12.47
CA TRP A 109 16.12 -4.49 -11.79
C TRP A 109 16.06 -3.67 -10.50
N MET A 110 15.13 -2.70 -10.42
CA MET A 110 14.95 -1.80 -9.28
C MET A 110 14.04 -2.41 -8.22
N VAL A 111 12.98 -3.11 -8.64
CA VAL A 111 11.99 -3.69 -7.73
C VAL A 111 12.03 -5.22 -7.86
N PRO A 112 12.78 -5.93 -7.00
CA PRO A 112 12.87 -7.37 -7.05
C PRO A 112 11.48 -8.04 -7.06
N GLY A 113 11.28 -9.01 -7.95
CA GLY A 113 10.01 -9.74 -8.10
C GLY A 113 8.94 -9.01 -8.94
N ALA A 114 9.22 -7.78 -9.39
CA ALA A 114 8.38 -7.05 -10.34
C ALA A 114 8.71 -7.38 -11.79
N ILE A 115 7.80 -6.96 -12.67
CA ILE A 115 7.98 -6.93 -14.11
C ILE A 115 7.89 -5.47 -14.55
N ASP A 116 8.97 -4.96 -15.14
CA ASP A 116 8.94 -3.71 -15.90
C ASP A 116 8.23 -3.99 -17.23
N VAL A 117 7.24 -3.16 -17.55
CA VAL A 117 6.44 -3.28 -18.76
C VAL A 117 6.54 -1.97 -19.54
N ASP A 118 6.59 -2.06 -20.85
CA ASP A 118 6.32 -0.91 -21.73
C ASP A 118 4.96 -1.11 -22.38
N TYR A 119 4.18 -0.03 -22.56
CA TYR A 119 2.88 -0.08 -23.20
C TYR A 119 2.76 0.93 -24.34
N THR A 120 1.86 0.66 -25.28
CA THR A 120 1.45 1.64 -26.29
C THR A 120 -0.07 1.73 -26.29
N LEU A 121 -0.58 2.95 -26.19
CA LEU A 121 -2.00 3.24 -26.28
C LEU A 121 -2.43 3.27 -27.75
N SER A 122 -3.66 2.86 -28.00
CA SER A 122 -4.32 2.98 -29.30
C SER A 122 -5.49 3.93 -29.26
N LYS A 123 -6.26 3.92 -28.16
CA LYS A 123 -7.45 4.75 -28.02
C LYS A 123 -7.74 4.98 -26.54
N VAL A 124 -8.08 6.22 -26.21
CA VAL A 124 -8.63 6.58 -24.90
C VAL A 124 -9.89 7.40 -25.10
N THR A 125 -10.96 6.98 -24.45
CA THR A 125 -12.21 7.72 -24.42
C THR A 125 -12.56 8.12 -22.99
N VAL A 126 -13.25 9.23 -22.84
CA VAL A 126 -13.83 9.71 -21.59
C VAL A 126 -15.34 9.85 -21.73
N MET A 127 -16.08 9.43 -20.70
CA MET A 127 -17.53 9.56 -20.66
C MET A 127 -17.95 10.28 -19.37
N PRO A 128 -18.39 11.56 -19.44
CA PRO A 128 -18.94 12.26 -18.28
C PRO A 128 -20.33 11.75 -17.92
N TYR A 129 -20.68 11.70 -16.63
CA TYR A 129 -22.03 11.28 -16.20
C TYR A 129 -22.98 12.42 -15.87
N THR A 130 -22.46 13.64 -15.75
CA THR A 130 -23.25 14.85 -15.45
C THR A 130 -22.92 15.97 -16.44
N ARG A 131 -23.83 16.95 -16.55
CA ARG A 131 -23.62 18.14 -17.39
C ARG A 131 -22.39 18.93 -16.91
N GLU A 132 -22.29 19.12 -15.61
CA GLU A 132 -21.17 19.80 -14.97
C GLU A 132 -19.85 19.12 -15.31
N GLN A 133 -19.77 17.79 -15.21
CA GLN A 133 -18.53 17.08 -15.52
C GLN A 133 -18.21 17.13 -17.02
N ALA A 134 -19.23 17.10 -17.89
CA ALA A 134 -19.04 17.29 -19.32
C ALA A 134 -18.43 18.66 -19.64
N ASP A 135 -18.93 19.73 -19.00
CA ASP A 135 -18.41 21.10 -19.16
C ASP A 135 -16.97 21.22 -18.64
N ILE A 136 -16.67 20.66 -17.46
CA ILE A 136 -15.33 20.68 -16.86
C ILE A 136 -14.31 19.97 -17.76
N LEU A 137 -14.63 18.75 -18.21
CA LEU A 137 -13.72 17.97 -19.05
C LEU A 137 -13.53 18.61 -20.42
N GLN A 138 -14.61 19.11 -21.04
CA GLN A 138 -14.52 19.79 -22.32
C GLN A 138 -13.67 21.05 -22.23
N ALA A 139 -13.88 21.88 -21.20
CA ALA A 139 -13.09 23.09 -20.99
C ALA A 139 -11.61 22.80 -20.76
N ALA A 140 -11.29 21.73 -20.01
CA ALA A 140 -9.92 21.28 -19.79
C ALA A 140 -9.26 20.81 -21.10
N VAL A 141 -9.95 19.99 -21.90
CA VAL A 141 -9.47 19.53 -23.21
C VAL A 141 -9.27 20.71 -24.17
N LEU A 142 -10.23 21.63 -24.29
CA LEU A 142 -10.12 22.79 -25.19
C LEU A 142 -8.96 23.73 -24.84
N LYS A 143 -8.52 23.75 -23.58
CA LYS A 143 -7.41 24.59 -23.13
C LYS A 143 -6.06 24.10 -23.65
N VAL A 144 -5.86 22.78 -23.75
CA VAL A 144 -4.57 22.15 -24.12
C VAL A 144 -4.61 21.61 -25.56
N CYS A 145 -5.76 21.11 -25.99
CA CYS A 145 -5.98 20.41 -27.25
C CYS A 145 -7.14 21.06 -28.03
N PRO A 146 -6.98 22.27 -28.62
CA PRO A 146 -8.06 23.04 -29.24
C PRO A 146 -8.45 22.51 -30.64
N LEU A 147 -8.65 21.20 -30.79
CA LEU A 147 -9.11 20.60 -32.04
C LEU A 147 -10.57 20.98 -32.29
N ALA A 148 -10.92 21.27 -33.55
CA ALA A 148 -12.26 21.71 -33.95
C ALA A 148 -13.36 20.73 -33.53
N ARG A 149 -13.04 19.42 -33.47
CA ARG A 149 -13.97 18.38 -33.01
C ARG A 149 -14.46 18.58 -31.58
N PHE A 150 -13.66 19.20 -30.71
CA PHE A 150 -14.04 19.43 -29.32
C PHE A 150 -14.78 20.74 -29.10
N SER A 151 -14.75 21.67 -30.07
CA SER A 151 -15.49 22.95 -30.01
C SER A 151 -16.73 22.96 -30.91
N ALA A 152 -16.89 21.98 -31.79
CA ALA A 152 -18.03 21.89 -32.71
C ALA A 152 -19.37 21.76 -31.99
N LEU A 153 -19.43 21.00 -30.90
CA LEU A 153 -20.63 20.80 -30.09
C LEU A 153 -20.28 20.75 -28.60
N PRO A 154 -21.16 21.22 -27.70
CA PRO A 154 -21.03 20.98 -26.28
C PRO A 154 -21.06 19.48 -25.98
N TRP A 155 -20.13 18.98 -25.18
CA TRP A 155 -20.11 17.58 -24.75
C TRP A 155 -21.36 17.27 -23.93
N ALA A 156 -22.00 16.12 -24.08
CA ALA A 156 -23.18 15.78 -23.27
C ALA A 156 -22.88 14.66 -22.26
N PRO A 157 -23.71 14.53 -21.19
CA PRO A 157 -23.63 13.39 -20.29
C PRO A 157 -23.86 12.08 -21.04
N TYR A 158 -23.10 11.05 -20.69
CA TYR A 158 -23.10 9.70 -21.29
C TYR A 158 -22.66 9.65 -22.76
N ASP A 159 -22.20 10.76 -23.33
CA ASP A 159 -21.59 10.78 -24.66
C ASP A 159 -20.09 10.52 -24.56
N GLU A 160 -19.65 9.42 -25.19
CA GLU A 160 -18.25 9.04 -25.24
C GLU A 160 -17.44 10.03 -26.10
N GLN A 161 -16.37 10.58 -25.53
CA GLN A 161 -15.46 11.50 -26.21
C GLN A 161 -14.09 10.84 -26.38
N GLU A 162 -13.66 10.67 -27.62
CA GLU A 162 -12.31 10.19 -27.93
C GLU A 162 -11.31 11.32 -27.73
N ILE A 163 -10.41 11.17 -26.76
CA ILE A 163 -9.41 12.18 -26.35
C ILE A 163 -7.97 11.75 -26.64
N PHE A 164 -7.79 10.50 -27.07
CA PHE A 164 -6.54 9.98 -27.60
C PHE A 164 -6.86 8.98 -28.69
N SER A 165 -6.14 9.08 -29.80
CA SER A 165 -6.21 8.14 -30.90
C SER A 165 -4.82 7.97 -31.51
N PHE A 166 -4.36 6.74 -31.56
CA PHE A 166 -3.12 6.37 -32.23
C PHE A 166 -3.34 5.05 -32.95
N GLU A 167 -3.18 5.07 -34.26
CA GLU A 167 -3.40 3.88 -35.07
C GLU A 167 -2.18 2.95 -35.00
N LEU A 168 -2.29 1.89 -34.20
CA LEU A 168 -1.22 0.88 -34.07
C LEU A 168 -0.94 0.11 -35.38
N TYR A 169 -1.94 0.00 -36.26
CA TYR A 169 -1.86 -0.72 -37.53
C TYR A 169 -2.60 0.07 -38.63
N PRO A 170 -1.93 0.48 -39.73
CA PRO A 170 -2.58 1.22 -40.80
C PRO A 170 -3.74 0.39 -41.39
N THR A 171 -4.96 0.89 -41.29
CA THR A 171 -6.13 0.25 -41.90
C THR A 171 -6.39 0.77 -43.32
N VAL A 172 -7.23 0.04 -44.07
CA VAL A 172 -7.70 0.49 -45.39
C VAL A 172 -8.43 1.84 -45.28
N ALA A 173 -9.09 2.12 -44.16
CA ALA A 173 -9.79 3.37 -43.93
C ALA A 173 -8.85 4.59 -43.87
N THR A 174 -7.64 4.43 -43.33
CA THR A 174 -6.62 5.50 -43.28
C THR A 174 -6.13 5.86 -44.67
N THR A 175 -5.90 4.85 -45.52
CA THR A 175 -5.50 5.09 -46.93
C THR A 175 -6.58 5.83 -47.71
N VAL A 176 -7.87 5.57 -47.40
CA VAL A 176 -9.00 6.26 -48.02
C VAL A 176 -9.16 7.68 -47.47
N ALA A 177 -8.99 7.88 -46.16
CA ALA A 177 -9.05 9.19 -45.51
C ALA A 177 -7.92 10.13 -45.97
N GLU A 178 -6.70 9.59 -46.14
CA GLU A 178 -5.57 10.30 -46.74
C GLU A 178 -5.86 10.70 -48.19
N THR A 179 -6.47 9.81 -49.00
CA THR A 179 -6.89 10.17 -50.36
C THR A 179 -8.09 11.13 -50.41
N ALA A 180 -8.87 11.22 -49.34
CA ALA A 180 -10.00 12.15 -49.20
C ALA A 180 -9.59 13.53 -48.62
N GLY A 181 -8.30 13.75 -48.36
CA GLY A 181 -7.78 15.02 -47.85
C GLY A 181 -8.07 15.26 -46.35
N VAL A 182 -8.44 14.22 -45.59
CA VAL A 182 -8.56 14.30 -44.13
C VAL A 182 -7.15 14.37 -43.56
N SER A 183 -6.87 15.39 -42.74
CA SER A 183 -5.55 15.57 -42.14
C SER A 183 -5.24 14.41 -41.20
N ARG A 184 -4.01 13.88 -41.22
CA ARG A 184 -3.55 12.88 -40.22
C ARG A 184 -3.68 13.39 -38.78
N ILE A 185 -3.68 14.71 -38.58
CA ILE A 185 -3.88 15.38 -37.28
C ILE A 185 -5.32 15.16 -36.75
N ASP A 186 -6.30 14.93 -37.62
CA ASP A 186 -7.68 14.61 -37.22
C ASP A 186 -7.86 13.12 -36.86
N LEU A 187 -6.93 12.27 -37.30
CA LEU A 187 -6.93 10.81 -37.10
C LEU A 187 -6.07 10.37 -35.91
N GLU A 188 -4.88 10.97 -35.75
CA GLU A 188 -3.95 10.72 -34.65
C GLU A 188 -3.83 11.99 -33.79
N PHE A 189 -4.17 11.88 -32.50
CA PHE A 189 -4.10 13.01 -31.56
C PHE A 189 -3.94 12.51 -30.12
N ASP A 190 -3.32 13.34 -29.29
CA ASP A 190 -3.11 13.09 -27.86
C ASP A 190 -3.53 14.32 -27.05
N CYS A 191 -4.65 14.19 -26.32
CA CYS A 191 -5.13 15.22 -25.40
C CYS A 191 -5.10 14.74 -23.94
N LEU A 192 -4.32 13.70 -23.60
CA LEU A 192 -4.31 13.10 -22.26
C LEU A 192 -3.77 14.06 -21.20
N GLU A 193 -2.76 14.88 -21.55
CA GLU A 193 -2.18 15.89 -20.68
C GLU A 193 -3.25 16.89 -20.20
N ALA A 194 -4.25 17.19 -21.03
CA ALA A 194 -5.32 18.13 -20.71
C ALA A 194 -6.12 17.72 -19.47
N LEU A 195 -6.19 16.42 -19.21
CA LEU A 195 -6.92 15.82 -18.09
C LEU A 195 -5.98 15.16 -17.06
N ASN A 196 -4.66 15.33 -17.24
CA ASN A 196 -3.63 14.73 -16.39
C ASN A 196 -3.75 13.19 -16.29
N PHE A 197 -4.18 12.54 -17.38
CA PHE A 197 -4.27 11.08 -17.45
C PHE A 197 -2.94 10.47 -17.85
N THR A 198 -2.50 9.48 -17.09
CA THR A 198 -1.35 8.63 -17.40
C THR A 198 -1.71 7.19 -17.07
N PHE A 199 -1.12 6.24 -17.80
CA PHE A 199 -1.33 4.81 -17.57
C PHE A 199 -0.02 4.11 -17.17
N ASP A 200 0.91 4.90 -16.62
CA ASP A 200 2.24 4.45 -16.19
C ASP A 200 2.20 3.47 -15.03
N GLU A 201 1.03 3.29 -14.40
CA GLU A 201 0.81 2.19 -13.48
C GLU A 201 1.02 0.81 -14.13
N LEU A 202 0.87 0.71 -15.45
CA LEU A 202 1.20 -0.50 -16.19
C LEU A 202 2.71 -0.72 -16.30
N ASN A 203 3.55 0.31 -16.14
CA ASN A 203 5.00 0.20 -16.35
C ASN A 203 5.71 -0.67 -15.30
N LEU A 204 5.04 -0.97 -14.19
CA LEU A 204 5.53 -1.87 -13.15
C LEU A 204 4.39 -2.75 -12.66
N ILE A 205 4.48 -4.06 -12.86
CA ILE A 205 3.45 -4.99 -12.39
C ILE A 205 4.03 -6.14 -11.58
N ARG A 206 3.22 -6.70 -10.67
CA ARG A 206 3.53 -7.96 -9.98
C ARG A 206 2.26 -8.77 -9.81
N ILE A 207 2.34 -10.05 -10.18
CA ILE A 207 1.28 -11.01 -9.91
C ILE A 207 1.68 -11.81 -8.68
N GLN A 208 0.82 -11.81 -7.67
CA GLN A 208 0.95 -12.65 -6.48
C GLN A 208 -0.19 -13.65 -6.42
N LYS A 209 0.08 -14.83 -5.88
CA LYS A 209 -0.91 -15.87 -5.64
C LYS A 209 -1.03 -16.10 -4.15
N ARG A 210 -2.23 -15.90 -3.61
CA ARG A 210 -2.53 -16.10 -2.19
C ARG A 210 -3.54 -17.24 -2.01
N ARG A 211 -3.31 -18.09 -1.02
CA ARG A 211 -4.30 -19.08 -0.58
C ARG A 211 -5.14 -18.48 0.54
N TRP A 212 -6.44 -18.53 0.39
CA TRP A 212 -7.42 -18.15 1.39
C TRP A 212 -8.14 -19.37 1.90
N ASN A 213 -8.31 -19.45 3.22
CA ASN A 213 -9.22 -20.39 3.84
C ASN A 213 -10.59 -19.76 3.95
N VAL A 214 -11.59 -20.32 3.28
CA VAL A 214 -12.97 -19.84 3.39
C VAL A 214 -13.51 -20.22 4.76
N ALA A 215 -13.92 -19.24 5.57
CA ALA A 215 -14.46 -19.50 6.89
C ALA A 215 -15.67 -20.44 6.82
N GLY A 216 -15.61 -21.56 7.55
CA GLY A 216 -16.70 -22.53 7.63
C GLY A 216 -16.68 -23.66 6.59
N ASN A 217 -15.66 -23.73 5.72
CA ASN A 217 -15.50 -24.85 4.78
C ASN A 217 -14.02 -25.29 4.69
N THR A 218 -13.76 -26.55 4.31
CA THR A 218 -12.40 -27.07 4.07
C THR A 218 -11.84 -26.66 2.71
N THR A 219 -12.52 -25.76 1.98
CA THR A 219 -12.13 -25.31 0.65
C THR A 219 -11.15 -24.14 0.74
N THR A 220 -9.95 -24.35 0.20
CA THR A 220 -8.95 -23.29 0.00
C THR A 220 -9.21 -22.59 -1.34
N ALA A 221 -9.51 -21.29 -1.32
CA ALA A 221 -9.55 -20.47 -2.52
C ALA A 221 -8.13 -20.00 -2.88
N ASN A 222 -7.74 -20.12 -4.15
CA ASN A 222 -6.47 -19.58 -4.63
C ASN A 222 -6.76 -18.27 -5.36
N VAL A 223 -6.49 -17.15 -4.71
CA VAL A 223 -6.72 -15.82 -5.27
C VAL A 223 -5.45 -15.32 -5.94
N ARG A 224 -5.60 -14.69 -7.10
CA ARG A 224 -4.51 -14.02 -7.80
C ARG A 224 -4.70 -12.51 -7.71
N GLU A 225 -3.63 -11.84 -7.35
CA GLU A 225 -3.58 -10.41 -7.06
C GLU A 225 -2.61 -9.74 -8.04
N LEU A 226 -3.07 -8.73 -8.75
CA LEU A 226 -2.27 -7.91 -9.65
C LEU A 226 -1.99 -6.56 -9.00
N TYR A 227 -0.72 -6.33 -8.68
CA TYR A 227 -0.19 -5.05 -8.23
C TYR A 227 0.28 -4.25 -9.44
N THR A 228 -0.05 -2.96 -9.47
CA THR A 228 0.36 -2.00 -10.50
C THR A 228 1.18 -0.88 -9.90
N GLY A 229 2.04 -0.27 -10.71
CA GLY A 229 3.00 0.73 -10.30
C GLY A 229 2.34 2.01 -9.81
N GLU A 230 2.91 2.59 -8.77
CA GLU A 230 2.56 3.92 -8.30
C GLU A 230 3.60 4.92 -8.83
N THR A 231 3.15 5.90 -9.61
CA THR A 231 4.04 6.90 -10.23
C THR A 231 4.11 8.14 -9.33
N PRO A 232 5.26 8.45 -8.72
CA PRO A 232 5.44 9.69 -8.00
C PRO A 232 5.37 10.84 -9.00
N ARG A 233 4.37 11.70 -8.90
CA ARG A 233 4.30 12.91 -9.74
C ARG A 233 5.00 14.04 -9.02
N LYS A 234 6.22 14.38 -9.44
CA LYS A 234 6.85 15.66 -9.10
C LYS A 234 6.45 16.71 -10.13
N PRO A 235 5.77 17.80 -9.73
CA PRO A 235 5.75 19.00 -10.53
C PRO A 235 7.19 19.52 -10.64
N LEU A 236 7.72 19.59 -11.85
CA LEU A 236 8.96 20.32 -12.12
C LEU A 236 8.69 21.83 -12.02
N LEU A 237 9.77 22.58 -11.75
CA LEU A 237 9.73 24.04 -11.55
C LEU A 237 9.19 24.82 -12.76
N ASP A 238 9.21 24.21 -13.95
CA ASP A 238 8.69 24.78 -15.20
C ASP A 238 7.24 24.38 -15.51
N GLY A 239 6.60 23.61 -14.63
CA GLY A 239 5.24 23.08 -14.82
C GLY A 239 5.17 21.78 -15.61
N SER A 240 6.29 21.23 -16.09
CA SER A 240 6.35 19.88 -16.64
C SER A 240 6.34 18.82 -15.52
N LEU A 241 6.02 17.57 -15.85
CA LEU A 241 6.06 16.46 -14.91
C LEU A 241 7.27 15.59 -15.23
N ASP A 242 8.13 15.30 -14.25
CA ASP A 242 9.18 14.28 -14.41
C ASP A 242 8.50 12.91 -14.35
N VAL A 243 8.24 12.31 -15.51
CA VAL A 243 7.63 10.99 -15.61
C VAL A 243 8.70 9.94 -15.34
N GLN A 244 8.95 9.67 -14.06
CA GLN A 244 9.81 8.58 -13.65
C GLN A 244 9.05 7.26 -13.67
N ARG A 245 9.71 6.18 -14.08
CA ARG A 245 9.14 4.83 -13.97
C ARG A 245 8.76 4.54 -12.51
N PRO A 246 7.62 3.88 -12.24
CA PRO A 246 7.23 3.49 -10.89
C PRO A 246 8.33 2.67 -10.19
N VAL A 247 8.55 2.97 -8.91
CA VAL A 247 9.48 2.22 -8.03
C VAL A 247 8.79 1.64 -6.79
N SER A 248 7.47 1.74 -6.75
CA SER A 248 6.57 1.16 -5.76
C SER A 248 5.25 0.77 -6.43
N TYR A 249 4.38 0.06 -5.70
CA TYR A 249 3.04 -0.28 -6.16
C TYR A 249 2.00 0.50 -5.37
N PHE A 250 0.81 0.67 -5.96
CA PHE A 250 -0.34 1.11 -5.19
C PHE A 250 -0.65 0.13 -4.06
N ALA A 251 -1.22 0.66 -2.98
CA ALA A 251 -1.65 -0.14 -1.84
C ALA A 251 -2.76 -1.13 -2.20
N ASP A 252 -3.66 -0.73 -3.12
CA ASP A 252 -4.76 -1.55 -3.60
C ASP A 252 -4.35 -2.34 -4.87
N TYR A 253 -4.54 -3.66 -4.84
CA TYR A 253 -4.33 -4.58 -5.94
C TYR A 253 -5.65 -4.95 -6.63
N LEU A 254 -5.56 -5.54 -7.83
CA LEU A 254 -6.70 -6.10 -8.56
C LEU A 254 -6.82 -7.60 -8.36
N LEU A 255 -8.05 -8.09 -8.23
CA LEU A 255 -8.35 -9.51 -8.12
C LEU A 255 -8.63 -10.12 -9.48
N LYS A 256 -7.98 -11.25 -9.79
CA LYS A 256 -8.32 -12.03 -10.98
C LYS A 256 -9.70 -12.65 -10.83
N ILE A 257 -10.54 -12.50 -11.85
CA ILE A 257 -11.81 -13.22 -11.93
C ILE A 257 -11.55 -14.58 -12.59
N ASP A 258 -11.68 -15.64 -11.81
CA ASP A 258 -11.72 -17.02 -12.28
C ASP A 258 -13.03 -17.70 -11.87
N LEU A 259 -13.35 -18.82 -12.53
CA LEU A 259 -14.65 -19.50 -12.44
C LEU A 259 -14.97 -20.05 -11.03
N GLU A 260 -14.08 -20.01 -10.04
CA GLU A 260 -14.23 -20.77 -8.80
C GLU A 260 -14.03 -20.05 -7.46
N SER A 261 -13.53 -18.81 -7.34
CA SER A 261 -12.78 -18.53 -6.08
C SER A 261 -12.95 -17.24 -5.29
N VAL A 262 -13.96 -16.37 -5.49
CA VAL A 262 -14.15 -15.21 -4.57
C VAL A 262 -15.60 -14.79 -4.36
N ASP A 263 -16.07 -14.76 -3.10
CA ASP A 263 -17.27 -14.00 -2.73
C ASP A 263 -16.94 -12.52 -2.57
N CYS A 264 -16.84 -11.81 -3.70
CA CYS A 264 -16.55 -10.37 -3.74
C CYS A 264 -17.76 -9.62 -4.34
N PRO A 265 -18.62 -9.03 -3.51
CA PRO A 265 -19.80 -8.29 -3.99
C PRO A 265 -19.45 -7.13 -4.92
N LEU A 266 -18.37 -6.40 -4.63
CA LEU A 266 -17.91 -5.30 -5.47
C LEU A 266 -17.42 -5.79 -6.83
N CYS A 267 -16.65 -6.89 -6.85
CA CYS A 267 -16.18 -7.49 -8.10
C CYS A 267 -17.35 -7.88 -9.00
N ARG A 268 -18.43 -8.47 -8.45
CA ARG A 268 -19.65 -8.79 -9.21
C ARG A 268 -20.39 -7.55 -9.73
N LEU A 269 -20.33 -6.44 -8.98
CA LEU A 269 -20.90 -5.15 -9.41
C LEU A 269 -20.11 -4.58 -10.59
N ILE A 270 -18.78 -4.56 -10.48
CA ILE A 270 -17.88 -4.09 -11.54
C ILE A 270 -17.99 -4.99 -12.77
N GLU A 271 -18.06 -6.31 -12.59
CA GLU A 271 -18.15 -7.28 -13.68
C GLU A 271 -19.36 -7.02 -14.60
N LYS A 272 -20.48 -6.57 -14.01
CA LYS A 272 -21.74 -6.23 -14.69
C LYS A 272 -21.82 -4.78 -15.16
N SER A 273 -20.83 -3.96 -14.83
CA SER A 273 -20.79 -2.55 -15.20
C SER A 273 -20.29 -2.35 -16.63
N SER A 274 -20.50 -1.14 -17.15
CA SER A 274 -19.98 -0.71 -18.46
C SER A 274 -19.61 0.77 -18.37
N PRO A 275 -18.85 1.34 -19.32
CA PRO A 275 -18.55 2.77 -19.33
C PRO A 275 -19.80 3.66 -19.24
N SER A 276 -20.94 3.23 -19.80
CA SER A 276 -22.23 3.94 -19.70
C SER A 276 -23.03 3.64 -18.43
N THR A 277 -22.61 2.66 -17.64
CA THR A 277 -23.31 2.23 -16.43
C THR A 277 -22.28 1.94 -15.35
N PRO A 278 -21.76 2.99 -14.66
CA PRO A 278 -20.72 2.85 -13.67
C PRO A 278 -21.16 2.01 -12.45
N PRO A 279 -20.24 1.27 -11.82
CA PRO A 279 -20.54 0.49 -10.63
C PRO A 279 -20.70 1.40 -9.38
N VAL A 280 -21.93 1.63 -8.95
CA VAL A 280 -22.22 2.41 -7.73
C VAL A 280 -22.33 1.50 -6.51
N THR A 281 -21.51 1.74 -5.48
CA THR A 281 -21.61 0.99 -4.23
C THR A 281 -22.84 1.43 -3.43
N ASN A 282 -23.57 0.49 -2.83
CA ASN A 282 -24.81 0.81 -2.10
C ASN A 282 -24.61 1.02 -0.59
N THR A 283 -23.37 0.91 -0.11
CA THR A 283 -23.06 0.90 1.33
C THR A 283 -21.92 1.86 1.64
N GLN A 284 -22.28 3.05 2.09
CA GLN A 284 -21.34 3.89 2.84
C GLN A 284 -21.47 3.54 4.31
N ASN A 285 -20.49 2.80 4.85
CA ASN A 285 -20.39 2.68 6.29
C ASN A 285 -19.65 3.92 6.82
N THR A 286 -20.35 5.05 6.84
CA THR A 286 -19.85 6.35 7.33
C THR A 286 -19.97 6.49 8.84
N GLN A 287 -20.53 5.48 9.51
CA GLN A 287 -20.60 5.48 10.95
C GLN A 287 -19.19 5.36 11.52
N PRO A 288 -18.74 6.32 12.36
CA PRO A 288 -17.45 6.23 13.02
C PRO A 288 -17.38 4.95 13.85
N PHE A 289 -16.27 4.22 13.73
CA PHE A 289 -16.01 3.10 14.60
C PHE A 289 -15.56 3.61 15.99
N LEU A 290 -15.71 2.77 17.00
CA LEU A 290 -15.34 3.11 18.36
C LEU A 290 -13.84 2.94 18.56
N LEU A 291 -13.25 3.72 19.47
CA LEU A 291 -11.85 3.57 19.86
C LEU A 291 -11.53 2.12 20.32
N SER A 292 -12.49 1.44 20.93
CA SER A 292 -12.37 0.03 21.34
C SER A 292 -12.18 -0.94 20.17
N ASP A 293 -12.68 -0.60 18.98
CA ASP A 293 -12.62 -1.46 17.79
C ASP A 293 -11.20 -1.58 17.23
N LEU A 294 -10.33 -0.61 17.57
CA LEU A 294 -8.92 -0.62 17.24
C LEU A 294 -8.08 -1.57 18.10
N ALA A 295 -8.63 -2.11 19.20
CA ALA A 295 -7.86 -2.89 20.15
C ALA A 295 -7.26 -4.16 19.53
N GLY A 296 -6.00 -4.45 19.85
CA GLY A 296 -5.35 -5.71 19.51
C GLY A 296 -4.07 -5.55 18.71
N GLU A 297 -3.62 -6.68 18.16
CA GLU A 297 -2.43 -6.77 17.32
C GLU A 297 -2.85 -6.89 15.86
N TRP A 298 -2.28 -6.03 15.03
CA TRP A 298 -2.56 -5.89 13.60
C TRP A 298 -1.29 -6.22 12.83
N LYS A 299 -1.37 -7.08 11.82
CA LYS A 299 -0.20 -7.51 11.05
C LYS A 299 -0.40 -7.25 9.57
N SER A 300 0.69 -7.01 8.84
CA SER A 300 0.68 -6.97 7.37
C SER A 300 -0.17 -8.09 6.79
N VAL A 301 -1.15 -7.73 5.94
CA VAL A 301 -1.95 -8.72 5.20
C VAL A 301 -1.05 -9.51 4.23
N ALA A 302 -0.16 -8.78 3.55
CA ALA A 302 0.85 -9.36 2.68
C ALA A 302 2.00 -9.93 3.52
N GLU A 303 2.56 -11.05 3.05
CA GLU A 303 3.75 -11.63 3.68
C GLU A 303 4.98 -10.75 3.55
N CYS A 304 5.06 -9.96 2.49
CA CYS A 304 6.20 -9.12 2.22
C CYS A 304 5.69 -7.86 1.50
N GLU A 305 5.45 -6.80 2.26
CA GLU A 305 4.99 -5.54 1.70
C GLU A 305 6.14 -4.87 0.97
N SER A 306 6.02 -4.71 -0.33
CA SER A 306 6.92 -3.87 -1.12
C SER A 306 6.81 -2.42 -0.70
N ARG A 307 7.95 -1.76 -0.57
CA ARG A 307 8.08 -0.31 -0.32
C ARG A 307 8.86 0.32 -1.47
N PRO A 308 8.80 1.65 -1.63
CA PRO A 308 9.65 2.36 -2.58
C PRO A 308 11.12 1.94 -2.47
N SER A 309 11.84 2.06 -3.59
CA SER A 309 13.28 1.79 -3.69
C SER A 309 13.67 0.33 -3.43
N GLY A 310 12.79 -0.61 -3.75
CA GLY A 310 13.09 -2.05 -3.71
C GLY A 310 13.30 -2.64 -2.32
N SER A 311 12.82 -1.95 -1.27
CA SER A 311 12.82 -2.47 0.10
C SER A 311 11.51 -3.18 0.42
N PHE A 312 11.54 -4.09 1.38
CA PHE A 312 10.35 -4.83 1.80
C PHE A 312 10.18 -4.78 3.30
N ILE A 313 8.93 -4.80 3.78
CA ILE A 313 8.63 -4.75 5.21
C ILE A 313 7.56 -5.74 5.63
N LYS A 314 7.62 -6.11 6.91
CA LYS A 314 6.50 -6.67 7.68
C LYS A 314 6.22 -5.71 8.84
N ARG A 315 4.96 -5.33 9.00
CA ARG A 315 4.48 -4.41 10.04
C ARG A 315 3.65 -5.17 11.05
N ILE A 316 3.90 -4.91 12.33
CA ILE A 316 3.11 -5.39 13.45
C ILE A 316 2.77 -4.17 14.31
N LEU A 317 1.48 -3.87 14.45
CA LEU A 317 0.99 -2.74 15.22
C LEU A 317 0.09 -3.26 16.35
N SER A 318 0.45 -2.92 17.58
CA SER A 318 -0.36 -3.19 18.77
C SER A 318 -0.98 -1.91 19.27
N LEU A 319 -2.32 -1.87 19.33
CA LEU A 319 -3.10 -0.74 19.84
C LEU A 319 -3.78 -1.12 21.16
N GLN A 320 -3.56 -0.28 22.18
CA GLN A 320 -4.16 -0.41 23.51
C GLN A 320 -5.03 0.81 23.84
N PRO A 321 -6.28 0.86 23.32
CA PRO A 321 -7.25 1.92 23.56
C PRO A 321 -7.43 2.36 25.01
N ASN A 322 -7.46 1.41 25.95
CA ASN A 322 -7.67 1.66 27.38
C ASN A 322 -6.55 2.47 28.05
N ARG A 323 -5.35 2.48 27.45
CA ARG A 323 -4.17 3.21 27.92
C ARG A 323 -3.76 4.31 26.96
N SER A 324 -4.46 4.47 25.84
CA SER A 324 -4.05 5.31 24.71
C SER A 324 -2.62 5.04 24.26
N GLN A 325 -2.17 3.77 24.30
CA GLN A 325 -0.80 3.36 24.00
C GLN A 325 -0.72 2.55 22.72
N TRP A 326 0.35 2.73 21.97
CA TRP A 326 0.65 1.92 20.80
C TRP A 326 2.11 1.45 20.79
N LEU A 327 2.34 0.34 20.11
CA LEU A 327 3.65 -0.24 19.84
C LEU A 327 3.66 -0.72 18.39
N GLY A 328 4.63 -0.26 17.61
CA GLY A 328 4.85 -0.69 16.23
C GLY A 328 6.19 -1.39 16.09
N GLU A 329 6.20 -2.54 15.44
CA GLU A 329 7.40 -3.25 15.00
C GLU A 329 7.41 -3.29 13.47
N TYR A 330 8.51 -2.81 12.89
CA TYR A 330 8.74 -2.72 11.46
C TYR A 330 9.98 -3.54 11.14
N GLN A 331 9.77 -4.72 10.57
CA GLN A 331 10.84 -5.61 10.13
C GLN A 331 11.16 -5.29 8.67
N HIS A 332 12.40 -4.93 8.38
CA HIS A 332 12.86 -4.58 7.04
C HIS A 332 13.64 -5.73 6.40
N PHE A 333 13.48 -5.88 5.08
CA PHE A 333 14.07 -6.92 4.27
C PHE A 333 14.57 -6.33 2.95
N SER A 334 15.56 -6.99 2.33
CA SER A 334 16.12 -6.57 1.04
C SER A 334 15.61 -7.42 -0.12
N GLU A 335 14.90 -8.50 0.18
CA GLU A 335 14.42 -9.48 -0.79
C GLU A 335 12.89 -9.65 -0.73
N PRO A 336 12.25 -9.95 -1.88
CA PRO A 336 10.80 -9.91 -2.05
C PRO A 336 10.04 -11.05 -1.37
N ASP A 337 10.77 -12.01 -0.81
CA ASP A 337 10.26 -13.18 -0.10
C ASP A 337 10.36 -13.00 1.43
N CYS A 338 10.99 -11.90 1.91
CA CYS A 338 11.14 -11.56 3.32
C CYS A 338 11.64 -12.73 4.21
N LEU A 339 12.72 -13.39 3.78
CA LEU A 339 13.30 -14.56 4.43
C LEU A 339 14.37 -14.18 5.48
N GLN A 340 15.19 -13.18 5.16
CA GLN A 340 16.28 -12.66 5.98
C GLN A 340 16.05 -11.19 6.30
N ARG A 341 15.75 -10.91 7.56
CA ARG A 341 15.62 -9.54 8.05
C ARG A 341 16.95 -8.80 7.90
N SER A 342 16.91 -7.58 7.39
CA SER A 342 18.03 -6.64 7.33
C SER A 342 18.17 -5.88 8.65
N PHE A 343 17.08 -5.28 9.13
CA PHE A 343 17.01 -4.60 10.42
C PHE A 343 15.56 -4.49 10.89
N THR A 344 15.37 -4.24 12.20
CA THR A 344 14.05 -4.03 12.80
C THR A 344 14.00 -2.70 13.51
N ILE A 345 12.93 -1.93 13.30
CA ILE A 345 12.60 -0.73 14.08
C ILE A 345 11.43 -1.07 15.00
N ILE A 346 11.57 -0.77 16.29
CA ILE A 346 10.47 -0.83 17.25
C ILE A 346 10.21 0.59 17.75
N GLY A 347 9.00 1.10 17.56
CA GLY A 347 8.56 2.42 18.02
C GLY A 347 7.35 2.31 18.94
N SER A 348 7.22 3.23 19.90
CA SER A 348 6.06 3.27 20.79
C SER A 348 5.75 4.67 21.29
N GLY A 349 4.51 4.85 21.75
CA GLY A 349 4.08 6.05 22.45
C GLY A 349 2.59 6.05 22.69
N THR A 350 1.94 7.19 22.47
CA THR A 350 0.50 7.36 22.71
C THR A 350 -0.26 7.68 21.43
N PHE A 351 -1.56 7.40 21.40
CA PHE A 351 -2.41 7.74 20.26
C PHE A 351 -3.77 8.28 20.69
N SER A 352 -4.37 9.12 19.84
CA SER A 352 -5.72 9.64 19.98
C SER A 352 -6.52 9.45 18.69
N LEU A 353 -7.78 9.06 18.83
CA LEU A 353 -8.75 8.95 17.73
C LEU A 353 -9.68 10.16 17.80
N GLU A 354 -9.90 10.82 16.68
CA GLU A 354 -10.85 11.93 16.56
C GLU A 354 -12.02 11.57 15.63
N ASP A 355 -12.83 12.57 15.32
CA ASP A 355 -13.98 12.44 14.42
C ASP A 355 -13.58 12.07 12.97
N SER A 356 -14.61 11.85 12.14
CA SER A 356 -14.48 11.54 10.72
C SER A 356 -13.56 12.52 9.98
N PHE A 357 -12.82 12.00 9.02
CA PHE A 357 -11.95 12.78 8.16
C PHE A 357 -12.76 13.34 6.97
N PRO A 358 -12.93 14.66 6.83
CA PRO A 358 -13.87 15.22 5.84
C PRO A 358 -13.56 14.86 4.39
N LEU A 359 -12.28 14.69 4.06
CA LEU A 359 -11.84 14.32 2.71
C LEU A 359 -12.13 12.86 2.35
N ILE A 360 -12.20 11.97 3.35
CA ILE A 360 -12.48 10.54 3.16
C ILE A 360 -13.49 10.14 4.24
N PRO A 361 -14.80 10.24 3.97
CA PRO A 361 -15.85 10.07 4.98
C PRO A 361 -15.86 8.72 5.70
N SER A 362 -15.28 7.67 5.09
CA SER A 362 -15.12 6.34 5.68
C SER A 362 -13.89 6.20 6.59
N ALA A 363 -13.11 7.27 6.77
CA ALA A 363 -11.94 7.31 7.64
C ALA A 363 -12.14 8.25 8.84
N GLN A 364 -11.37 8.02 9.89
CA GLN A 364 -11.25 8.90 11.05
C GLN A 364 -9.81 9.41 11.18
N LYS A 365 -9.64 10.57 11.81
CA LYS A 365 -8.30 11.08 12.13
C LYS A 365 -7.73 10.29 13.32
N ILE A 366 -6.47 9.87 13.22
CA ILE A 366 -5.72 9.27 14.31
C ILE A 366 -4.35 9.93 14.40
N ASP A 367 -3.95 10.32 15.59
CA ASP A 367 -2.66 10.95 15.82
C ASP A 367 -1.80 10.01 16.65
N PHE A 368 -0.59 9.72 16.15
CA PHE A 368 0.41 8.92 16.85
C PHE A 368 1.51 9.84 17.39
N LEU A 369 1.63 9.90 18.71
CA LEU A 369 2.79 10.51 19.35
C LEU A 369 3.86 9.42 19.52
N VAL A 370 4.95 9.53 18.77
CA VAL A 370 6.13 8.67 18.86
C VAL A 370 7.03 9.20 19.96
N MET A 371 7.24 8.42 21.00
CA MET A 371 8.01 8.83 22.19
C MET A 371 9.29 8.04 22.38
N ASN A 372 9.30 6.78 21.95
CA ASN A 372 10.43 5.87 22.11
C ASN A 372 10.66 5.11 20.82
N ALA A 373 11.92 4.84 20.49
CA ALA A 373 12.23 3.85 19.48
C ALA A 373 13.58 3.15 19.73
N SER A 374 13.70 1.96 19.15
CA SER A 374 14.94 1.21 19.07
C SER A 374 15.14 0.61 17.69
N VAL A 375 16.40 0.38 17.34
CA VAL A 375 16.82 -0.23 16.07
C VAL A 375 17.67 -1.45 16.34
N THR A 376 17.41 -2.55 15.63
CA THR A 376 18.19 -3.79 15.70
C THR A 376 18.72 -4.14 14.32
N PRO A 377 20.05 -4.07 14.07
CA PRO A 377 20.62 -4.54 12.82
C PRO A 377 20.75 -6.08 12.84
N HIS A 378 20.34 -6.75 11.76
CA HIS A 378 20.41 -8.21 11.64
C HIS A 378 21.46 -8.68 10.63
N VAL A 379 22.04 -7.75 9.86
CA VAL A 379 23.04 -8.02 8.84
C VAL A 379 24.20 -7.04 8.91
N GLU A 380 25.38 -7.52 8.53
CA GLU A 380 26.64 -6.81 8.74
C GLU A 380 26.73 -5.49 7.97
N TYR A 381 26.20 -5.43 6.74
CA TYR A 381 26.22 -4.18 5.97
C TYR A 381 25.38 -3.09 6.65
N VAL A 382 24.19 -3.39 7.19
CA VAL A 382 23.38 -2.41 7.92
C VAL A 382 24.08 -1.97 9.21
N ARG A 383 24.69 -2.91 9.93
CA ARG A 383 25.46 -2.59 11.15
C ARG A 383 26.60 -1.61 10.85
N GLN A 384 27.35 -1.83 9.76
CA GLN A 384 28.45 -0.95 9.37
C GLN A 384 27.97 0.45 9.00
N GLN A 385 26.82 0.56 8.33
CA GLN A 385 26.19 1.85 8.01
C GLN A 385 25.85 2.64 9.27
N LEU A 386 25.20 1.99 10.24
CA LEU A 386 24.83 2.60 11.53
C LEU A 386 26.05 3.03 12.36
N VAL A 387 27.16 2.27 12.29
CA VAL A 387 28.42 2.67 12.92
C VAL A 387 28.98 3.92 12.24
N SER A 388 29.07 3.94 10.91
CA SER A 388 29.65 5.05 10.15
C SER A 388 28.88 6.37 10.32
N SER A 389 27.55 6.29 10.52
CA SER A 389 26.75 7.47 10.83
C SER A 389 26.96 7.93 12.27
N SER A 390 26.97 7.01 13.23
CA SER A 390 27.12 7.36 14.66
C SER A 390 28.45 8.05 15.01
N THR A 391 29.49 7.85 14.20
CA THR A 391 30.78 8.54 14.36
C THR A 391 30.75 9.99 13.86
N ASN A 392 29.86 10.30 12.92
CA ASN A 392 29.74 11.63 12.30
C ASN A 392 28.54 12.42 12.84
N SER A 393 27.54 11.75 13.42
CA SER A 393 26.35 12.35 13.99
C SER A 393 25.96 11.67 15.31
N SER A 394 25.69 12.46 16.35
CA SER A 394 25.25 11.97 17.66
C SER A 394 23.78 11.59 17.71
N ASP A 395 23.17 11.34 16.55
CA ASP A 395 21.71 11.34 16.34
C ASP A 395 21.17 9.98 15.94
N CYS A 396 21.84 8.88 16.32
CA CYS A 396 21.39 7.50 16.09
C CYS A 396 21.95 6.54 17.16
N GLY A 397 21.53 6.72 18.42
CA GLY A 397 21.91 5.88 19.55
C GLY A 397 23.30 6.15 20.13
N VAL A 398 23.56 5.61 21.33
CA VAL A 398 24.83 5.77 22.06
C VAL A 398 25.58 4.43 22.19
N GLY A 399 26.90 4.47 22.03
CA GLY A 399 27.78 3.31 22.18
C GLY A 399 27.82 2.40 20.94
N PRO A 400 28.50 1.25 21.04
CA PRO A 400 28.78 0.40 19.87
C PRO A 400 27.53 -0.32 19.35
N TRP A 401 27.50 -0.59 18.04
CA TRP A 401 26.45 -1.37 17.39
C TRP A 401 26.84 -2.84 17.25
N ASN A 402 25.94 -3.72 17.69
CA ASN A 402 26.08 -5.18 17.61
C ASN A 402 24.92 -5.76 16.77
N LEU A 403 25.18 -6.86 16.07
CA LEU A 403 24.12 -7.61 15.41
C LEU A 403 23.13 -8.17 16.43
N ASP A 404 21.86 -8.20 16.04
CA ASP A 404 20.73 -8.79 16.77
C ASP A 404 20.51 -8.22 18.17
N GLN A 405 21.11 -7.07 18.48
CA GLN A 405 20.90 -6.36 19.74
C GLN A 405 20.17 -5.05 19.50
N PRO A 406 19.03 -4.81 20.18
CA PRO A 406 18.32 -3.55 20.07
C PRO A 406 19.15 -2.42 20.66
N LYS A 407 19.22 -1.32 19.92
CA LYS A 407 19.81 -0.06 20.36
C LYS A 407 18.71 0.98 20.53
N ASP A 408 18.60 1.53 21.73
CA ASP A 408 17.74 2.69 21.97
C ASP A 408 18.31 3.93 21.28
N ILE A 409 17.47 4.59 20.48
CA ILE A 409 17.78 5.81 19.73
C ILE A 409 16.98 7.02 20.25
N THR A 410 16.20 6.84 21.31
CA THR A 410 15.32 7.87 21.88
C THR A 410 16.13 9.04 22.43
N ILE A 411 17.18 8.74 23.22
CA ILE A 411 18.00 9.76 23.91
C ILE A 411 18.80 10.63 22.94
N THR A 412 19.01 10.16 21.71
CA THR A 412 19.71 10.89 20.64
C THR A 412 18.76 11.68 19.76
N GLY A 413 17.47 11.73 20.11
CA GLY A 413 16.45 12.41 19.31
C GLY A 413 16.01 11.65 18.06
N GLY A 414 16.26 10.34 18.00
CA GLY A 414 15.95 9.49 16.85
C GLY A 414 17.19 8.94 16.14
N CYS A 415 17.01 8.65 14.85
CA CYS A 415 18.02 8.17 13.90
C CYS A 415 17.79 8.80 12.52
N ARG A 416 18.43 9.94 12.23
CA ARG A 416 18.22 10.66 10.96
C ARG A 416 18.63 9.86 9.73
N LEU A 417 19.64 8.99 9.86
CA LEU A 417 20.02 8.05 8.79
C LEU A 417 18.83 7.20 8.31
N LEU A 418 17.91 6.87 9.23
CA LEU A 418 16.71 6.09 8.95
C LEU A 418 15.45 6.97 8.81
N GLY A 419 15.61 8.30 8.76
CA GLY A 419 14.50 9.25 8.72
C GLY A 419 13.70 9.35 10.02
N LEU A 420 14.22 8.83 11.14
CA LEU A 420 13.52 8.81 12.42
C LEU A 420 13.87 10.04 13.26
N VAL A 421 12.85 10.81 13.65
CA VAL A 421 12.96 11.94 14.59
C VAL A 421 12.08 11.65 15.79
N ILE A 422 12.60 11.84 17.00
CA ILE A 422 11.90 11.49 18.25
C ILE A 422 12.13 12.60 19.29
N PRO A 423 11.09 13.04 20.02
CA PRO A 423 9.69 12.69 19.81
C PRO A 423 9.14 13.29 18.51
N ASN A 424 8.11 12.66 17.94
CA ASN A 424 7.43 13.16 16.75
C ASN A 424 5.92 12.91 16.83
N LEU A 425 5.13 13.85 16.31
CA LEU A 425 3.70 13.72 16.15
C LEU A 425 3.41 13.36 14.69
N ASP A 426 2.92 12.14 14.48
CA ASP A 426 2.43 11.65 13.19
C ASP A 426 0.91 11.87 13.11
N LEU A 427 0.51 12.82 12.27
CA LEU A 427 -0.89 13.12 11.97
C LEU A 427 -1.35 12.16 10.88
N ASN A 428 -2.09 11.12 11.26
CA ASN A 428 -2.43 10.02 10.37
C ASN A 428 -3.96 9.83 10.20
N MET A 429 -4.40 8.91 9.36
CA MET A 429 -5.83 8.58 9.26
C MET A 429 -5.99 7.08 9.31
N VAL A 430 -7.16 6.66 9.76
CA VAL A 430 -7.46 5.26 9.99
C VAL A 430 -8.82 4.91 9.40
N ARG A 431 -8.85 3.77 8.73
CA ARG A 431 -10.06 3.17 8.19
C ARG A 431 -10.11 1.72 8.62
N LEU A 432 -11.26 1.30 9.14
CA LEU A 432 -11.49 -0.06 9.60
C LEU A 432 -12.52 -0.72 8.68
N GLU A 433 -12.15 -1.86 8.10
CA GLU A 433 -12.98 -2.59 7.15
C GLU A 433 -13.10 -4.06 7.52
N LYS A 434 -14.05 -4.73 6.85
CA LYS A 434 -14.13 -6.18 6.80
C LYS A 434 -13.77 -6.64 5.40
N ASP A 435 -12.86 -7.61 5.30
CA ASP A 435 -12.61 -8.28 4.02
C ASP A 435 -13.77 -9.22 3.66
N ALA A 436 -13.68 -9.83 2.46
CA ALA A 436 -14.65 -10.81 1.97
C ALA A 436 -14.85 -12.04 2.88
N PHE A 437 -13.96 -12.26 3.85
CA PHE A 437 -13.96 -13.39 4.76
C PHE A 437 -14.36 -12.97 6.19
N GLY A 438 -14.72 -11.70 6.40
CA GLY A 438 -15.12 -11.15 7.69
C GLY A 438 -13.95 -10.80 8.63
N ASN A 439 -12.71 -10.87 8.15
CA ASN A 439 -11.55 -10.44 8.93
C ASN A 439 -11.55 -8.91 9.06
N SER A 440 -11.16 -8.39 10.23
CA SER A 440 -10.97 -6.96 10.41
C SER A 440 -9.66 -6.52 9.76
N ILE A 441 -9.73 -5.52 8.88
CA ILE A 441 -8.58 -4.91 8.22
C ILE A 441 -8.47 -3.44 8.65
N LEU A 442 -7.30 -3.07 9.15
CA LEU A 442 -6.93 -1.71 9.55
C LEU A 442 -6.07 -1.08 8.45
N HIS A 443 -6.52 0.03 7.91
CA HIS A 443 -5.76 0.85 6.98
C HIS A 443 -5.26 2.11 7.69
N LEU A 444 -4.00 2.45 7.47
CA LEU A 444 -3.38 3.70 7.90
C LEU A 444 -3.05 4.57 6.70
N GLY A 445 -2.86 5.86 6.90
CA GLY A 445 -2.48 6.83 5.87
C GLY A 445 -1.08 6.58 5.30
N GLN A 446 -0.95 6.70 3.97
CA GLN A 446 0.32 6.63 3.24
C GLN A 446 1.00 8.00 3.23
N ASP A 447 2.14 8.10 3.91
CA ASP A 447 2.99 9.27 3.84
C ASP A 447 3.78 9.25 2.52
N TYR A 448 3.43 10.15 1.61
CA TYR A 448 4.32 10.52 0.52
C TYR A 448 5.41 11.44 1.09
N GLN A 449 6.51 10.85 1.57
CA GLN A 449 7.75 11.61 1.62
C GLN A 449 8.32 11.68 0.20
N GLU A 450 7.79 12.56 -0.63
CA GLU A 450 8.70 13.36 -1.44
C GLU A 450 8.82 14.67 -0.69
N ALA A 451 10.00 14.89 -0.12
CA ALA A 451 10.34 16.15 0.50
C ALA A 451 9.86 17.29 -0.40
N THR A 452 9.07 18.20 0.17
CA THR A 452 9.02 19.60 -0.24
C THR A 452 10.40 20.23 -0.03
N SER A 453 11.43 19.70 -0.70
CA SER A 453 12.63 20.42 -1.03
C SER A 453 12.28 21.37 -2.17
N GLY A 454 11.70 22.53 -1.83
CA GLY A 454 11.45 23.58 -2.82
C GLY A 454 10.39 24.62 -2.46
N GLN A 455 9.46 24.35 -1.54
CA GLN A 455 8.49 25.37 -1.11
C GLN A 455 9.04 26.14 0.09
N GLN A 456 9.99 27.05 -0.17
CA GLN A 456 10.25 28.15 0.75
C GLN A 456 8.96 28.97 0.88
N GLY A 457 8.24 28.80 1.99
CA GLY A 457 7.10 29.66 2.32
C GLY A 457 5.89 28.99 2.98
N ILE A 458 5.85 27.67 3.16
CA ILE A 458 4.79 27.04 3.96
C ILE A 458 5.20 27.10 5.43
N ASP A 459 4.43 27.84 6.22
CA ASP A 459 4.54 27.97 7.67
C ASP A 459 4.71 26.58 8.31
N SER A 460 5.64 26.45 9.27
CA SER A 460 5.93 25.17 9.95
C SER A 460 4.81 24.70 10.88
N SER A 461 3.59 25.22 10.69
CA SER A 461 2.42 25.06 11.53
C SER A 461 1.37 24.08 10.97
N THR A 462 1.54 23.54 9.75
CA THR A 462 0.62 22.55 9.18
C THR A 462 1.35 21.38 8.56
N ILE A 463 1.62 20.35 9.37
CA ILE A 463 1.98 19.01 8.87
C ILE A 463 0.72 18.48 8.16
N PRO A 464 0.74 18.23 6.83
CA PRO A 464 -0.44 17.74 6.13
C PRO A 464 -0.69 16.27 6.50
N ARG A 465 -1.96 15.94 6.78
CA ARG A 465 -2.40 14.56 7.01
C ARG A 465 -2.45 13.80 5.67
N PRO A 466 -2.14 12.49 5.63
CA PRO A 466 -2.26 11.68 4.43
C PRO A 466 -3.63 11.73 3.77
N THR A 467 -3.67 11.47 2.46
CA THR A 467 -4.90 11.45 1.65
C THR A 467 -5.11 10.16 0.87
N SER A 468 -4.26 9.16 1.10
CA SER A 468 -4.35 7.79 0.58
C SER A 468 -3.93 6.80 1.65
N PHE A 469 -4.18 5.50 1.44
CA PHE A 469 -3.90 4.46 2.43
C PHE A 469 -2.66 3.63 2.09
N GLN A 470 -1.97 3.16 3.12
CA GLN A 470 -0.98 2.07 3.03
C GLN A 470 -1.71 0.73 2.80
N PRO A 471 -0.98 -0.35 2.44
CA PRO A 471 -1.52 -1.70 2.50
C PRO A 471 -2.17 -1.99 3.86
N GLY A 472 -3.25 -2.78 3.87
CA GLY A 472 -4.00 -3.09 5.09
C GLY A 472 -3.25 -3.99 6.07
N LEU A 473 -3.60 -3.89 7.35
CA LEU A 473 -3.18 -4.78 8.42
C LEU A 473 -4.37 -5.62 8.90
N ILE A 474 -4.23 -6.93 9.02
CA ILE A 474 -5.27 -7.83 9.53
C ILE A 474 -5.17 -8.00 11.05
N GLN A 475 -6.31 -8.02 11.73
CA GLN A 475 -6.37 -8.26 13.17
C GLN A 475 -6.08 -9.71 13.52
N CYS A 476 -5.11 -9.92 14.41
CA CYS A 476 -4.81 -11.23 14.94
C CYS A 476 -5.54 -11.50 16.24
N LYS A 477 -6.39 -12.53 16.25
CA LYS A 477 -6.97 -13.07 17.49
C LYS A 477 -5.85 -13.75 18.28
N LYS A 478 -5.74 -13.45 19.57
CA LYS A 478 -4.90 -14.26 20.46
C LYS A 478 -5.44 -15.70 20.43
N PRO A 479 -4.60 -16.74 20.32
CA PRO A 479 -5.07 -18.10 20.52
C PRO A 479 -5.71 -18.15 21.91
N GLU A 480 -6.99 -18.53 21.98
CA GLU A 480 -7.63 -18.86 23.25
C GLU A 480 -6.76 -19.92 23.90
N GLN A 481 -6.12 -19.57 25.02
CA GLN A 481 -5.50 -20.58 25.86
C GLN A 481 -6.60 -21.60 26.18
N PRO A 482 -6.40 -22.91 25.93
CA PRO A 482 -7.40 -23.89 26.28
C PRO A 482 -7.69 -23.71 27.76
N HIS A 483 -8.92 -23.28 28.07
CA HIS A 483 -9.38 -23.08 29.42
C HIS A 483 -9.02 -24.33 30.20
N SER A 484 -8.06 -24.21 31.12
CA SER A 484 -7.74 -25.23 32.09
C SER A 484 -9.06 -25.59 32.76
N ARG A 485 -9.62 -26.75 32.41
CA ARG A 485 -10.76 -27.31 33.13
C ARG A 485 -10.28 -27.57 34.55
N VAL A 486 -10.47 -26.59 35.42
CA VAL A 486 -10.32 -26.79 36.85
C VAL A 486 -11.41 -27.77 37.25
N ALA A 487 -10.97 -28.97 37.64
CA ALA A 487 -11.85 -29.99 38.18
C ALA A 487 -12.55 -29.46 39.44
N PRO A 488 -13.86 -29.72 39.65
CA PRO A 488 -14.57 -29.23 40.80
C PRO A 488 -14.16 -30.04 42.03
N HIS A 489 -13.59 -29.37 43.03
CA HIS A 489 -13.48 -29.90 44.38
C HIS A 489 -14.43 -29.17 45.34
N ALA A 490 -14.99 -29.97 46.24
CA ALA A 490 -16.19 -29.77 47.01
C ALA A 490 -16.17 -28.63 48.06
N THR A 491 -17.37 -28.08 48.24
CA THR A 491 -17.99 -27.39 49.39
C THR A 491 -17.27 -27.36 50.75
N ALA A 492 -17.24 -26.17 51.39
CA ALA A 492 -17.63 -25.97 52.80
C ALA A 492 -17.90 -24.47 53.15
N HIS A 493 -19.17 -24.20 53.48
CA HIS A 493 -19.78 -23.30 54.49
C HIS A 493 -19.29 -21.87 54.87
N HIS A 494 -20.28 -20.96 54.88
CA HIS A 494 -20.64 -19.84 55.80
C HIS A 494 -19.56 -18.79 56.17
N GLU A 495 -19.81 -17.47 56.25
CA GLU A 495 -20.98 -16.78 56.81
C GLU A 495 -21.03 -15.29 56.37
N LYS A 496 -22.24 -14.71 56.43
CA LYS A 496 -22.58 -13.32 56.12
C LYS A 496 -22.00 -12.33 57.13
N THR A 497 -21.68 -11.11 56.69
CA THR A 497 -22.17 -9.90 57.40
C THR A 497 -22.17 -8.65 56.51
N ARG A 498 -23.07 -7.74 56.87
CA ARG A 498 -23.65 -6.61 56.13
C ARG A 498 -23.35 -5.33 56.93
N GLY A 499 -23.10 -4.20 56.28
CA GLY A 499 -22.99 -2.87 56.92
C GLY A 499 -22.36 -1.84 55.98
N THR A 500 -23.10 -1.12 55.14
CA THR A 500 -23.84 0.13 55.40
C THR A 500 -22.94 1.35 55.65
N THR A 501 -22.75 2.13 54.57
CA THR A 501 -22.89 3.60 54.44
C THR A 501 -22.22 4.53 55.47
N THR A 502 -21.37 5.45 55.00
CA THR A 502 -21.59 6.90 55.22
C THR A 502 -20.75 7.79 54.30
N ARG A 503 -21.43 8.80 53.79
CA ARG A 503 -21.02 9.91 52.93
C ARG A 503 -20.56 11.06 53.85
N LEU A 504 -19.57 11.87 53.46
CA LEU A 504 -19.44 13.30 53.80
C LEU A 504 -18.18 13.92 53.16
N SER A 505 -18.39 14.79 52.17
CA SER A 505 -17.58 16.01 51.88
C SER A 505 -18.16 17.15 52.76
N PRO A 506 -17.56 18.36 52.96
CA PRO A 506 -16.98 19.22 51.90
C PRO A 506 -15.96 20.33 52.28
N HIS A 507 -15.55 21.12 51.25
CA HIS A 507 -15.00 22.51 51.25
C HIS A 507 -13.62 22.73 51.96
N ASP A 508 -12.70 23.63 51.56
CA ASP A 508 -12.81 24.96 50.93
C ASP A 508 -11.43 25.48 50.43
N LYS A 509 -11.45 26.38 49.43
CA LYS A 509 -10.58 27.55 49.11
C LYS A 509 -9.02 27.52 49.09
N GLY A 510 -8.47 28.05 47.98
CA GLY A 510 -7.81 29.38 48.01
C GLY A 510 -6.38 29.57 47.44
N SER A 511 -6.29 30.41 46.39
CA SER A 511 -5.32 31.52 46.17
C SER A 511 -4.00 31.36 45.38
N HIS A 512 -3.95 32.14 44.28
CA HIS A 512 -2.91 33.00 43.68
C HIS A 512 -1.42 32.62 43.53
N GLY A 513 -0.90 32.93 42.31
CA GLY A 513 0.50 33.34 42.10
C GLY A 513 0.92 33.45 40.63
N LYS A 514 0.91 34.67 40.05
CA LYS A 514 1.52 35.02 38.74
C LYS A 514 3.06 35.10 38.83
N ARG A 515 3.78 34.70 37.77
CA ARG A 515 4.98 35.43 37.29
C ARG A 515 5.35 35.07 35.84
N LYS A 516 5.52 36.12 35.02
CA LYS A 516 6.13 36.13 33.68
C LYS A 516 7.66 36.02 33.80
N ASN A 517 8.34 35.55 32.75
CA ASN A 517 9.58 36.13 32.24
C ASN A 517 9.86 35.67 30.80
N ASN A 518 10.08 36.65 29.92
CA ASN A 518 10.64 36.51 28.58
C ASN A 518 12.17 36.46 28.68
N ALA A 519 12.84 35.70 27.80
CA ALA A 519 14.17 36.03 27.33
C ALA A 519 14.40 35.47 25.92
N SER A 520 14.71 36.37 25.00
CA SER A 520 15.17 36.15 23.63
C SER A 520 16.67 35.86 23.63
N PHE A 521 17.13 34.97 22.74
CA PHE A 521 18.53 34.89 22.34
C PHE A 521 18.64 34.65 20.83
N THR A 522 19.34 35.58 20.18
CA THR A 522 19.83 35.54 18.81
C THR A 522 21.22 34.89 18.78
N HIS A 523 21.58 34.17 17.72
CA HIS A 523 22.86 34.36 17.00
C HIS A 523 23.06 33.44 15.78
N LYS A 524 23.24 34.10 14.63
CA LYS A 524 24.24 33.97 13.55
C LYS A 524 24.58 32.60 12.91
N SER A 525 24.32 32.62 11.61
CA SER A 525 24.80 31.79 10.50
C SER A 525 26.33 31.69 10.39
N VAL A 526 26.83 30.50 10.02
CA VAL A 526 28.19 30.27 9.51
C VAL A 526 28.11 29.48 8.19
N THR A 527 28.80 30.02 7.19
CA THR A 527 28.94 29.59 5.80
C THR A 527 29.66 28.25 5.66
N LYS A 528 29.15 27.35 4.82
CA LYS A 528 29.78 26.07 4.42
C LYS A 528 30.83 26.29 3.33
N ILE A 529 31.97 25.62 3.46
CA ILE A 529 33.00 25.43 2.43
C ILE A 529 32.80 24.03 1.84
N THR A 530 32.73 23.94 0.52
CA THR A 530 32.49 22.73 -0.28
C THR A 530 33.83 22.03 -0.59
N PHE A 531 33.88 20.70 -0.43
CA PHE A 531 34.92 19.84 -1.01
C PHE A 531 34.26 18.62 -1.66
N PHE A 532 34.61 18.37 -2.92
CA PHE A 532 34.25 17.22 -3.74
C PHE A 532 35.18 16.02 -3.46
N LEU A 533 34.63 14.79 -3.37
CA LEU A 533 35.02 13.59 -4.16
C LEU A 533 34.56 12.24 -3.54
N LEU A 534 34.11 11.35 -4.47
CA LEU A 534 34.17 9.86 -4.52
C LEU A 534 33.03 8.96 -3.96
N ASN A 535 32.18 8.53 -4.92
CA ASN A 535 31.72 7.16 -5.26
C ASN A 535 31.28 6.11 -4.22
N SER A 536 30.00 5.72 -4.38
CA SER A 536 29.50 4.33 -4.47
C SER A 536 29.49 3.46 -3.21
N CYS A 537 28.50 3.68 -2.32
CA CYS A 537 27.65 2.64 -1.70
C CYS A 537 26.66 3.32 -0.73
N LEU A 538 25.43 2.81 -0.66
CA LEU A 538 24.23 3.37 0.01
C LEU A 538 23.53 4.51 -0.71
N THR A 539 22.38 4.15 -1.27
CA THR A 539 21.23 5.01 -1.55
C THR A 539 20.92 5.94 -0.37
N LEU A 540 21.38 7.19 -0.48
CA LEU A 540 20.91 8.31 0.34
C LEU A 540 19.42 8.54 0.08
N LEU A 541 18.68 8.71 1.17
CA LEU A 541 17.32 9.21 1.20
C LEU A 541 17.19 10.56 0.48
N PHE A 542 16.08 10.70 -0.26
CA PHE A 542 15.36 11.93 -0.60
C PHE A 542 16.17 13.25 -0.73
N ALA A 543 16.37 13.64 -2.00
CA ALA A 543 16.51 15.00 -2.55
C ALA A 543 17.46 16.00 -1.86
N VAL A 544 18.60 16.31 -2.53
CA VAL A 544 18.97 17.64 -3.07
C VAL A 544 20.44 17.67 -3.54
N ASN A 545 20.63 18.29 -4.72
CA ASN A 545 21.83 18.65 -5.51
C ASN A 545 22.44 17.50 -6.33
N GLU A 546 22.41 17.50 -7.66
CA GLU A 546 22.26 18.58 -8.67
C GLU A 546 20.93 18.59 -9.43
#